data_AF-A0A3M0K958-F1
#
_entry.id   AF-A0A3M0K958-F1
#
_cell.length_a   1.000
_cell.length_b   1.000
_cell.length_c   1.000
_cell.angle_alpha   90.00
_cell.angle_beta   90.00
_cell.angle_gamma   90.00
#
_symmetry.space_group_name_H-M   'P 1'
#
loop_
_entity.id
_entity.type
_entity.pdbx_description
1 polymer ?
#
loop_
_entity_poly.entity_id
_entity_poly.type
_entity_poly.pdbx_seq_one_letter_code
_entity_poly.pdbx_strand_id
1 'polypeptide(L)'
;MKTTKGMKHLSYKDRLRELWLFSLEKRKLQKDLLVAFKLRVLSGLVEELTKPLCMIYNQPWLTTEVPGDWRLDNVMAIHKKAQKEDQGNYRPVSCTSVPKEVIKQIIPSVIPWHIQDNQGISPSQDEFIKGRSCWTNLISFYEQVTCLADGGKLWVLDQQ
;
A
#
# COMPACT_ATOMS: atom_id res chain seq x y z
N MET A 1 13.96 -6.16 -12.58
CA MET A 1 14.27 -7.41 -11.86
C MET A 1 15.13 -8.27 -12.79
N LYS A 2 16.40 -8.50 -12.44
CA LYS A 2 17.38 -9.13 -13.36
C LYS A 2 17.02 -10.61 -13.60
N THR A 3 17.30 -11.05 -14.82
CA THR A 3 16.88 -12.29 -15.49
C THR A 3 17.29 -13.58 -14.76
N THR A 4 16.30 -14.36 -14.32
CA THR A 4 16.46 -15.74 -13.81
C THR A 4 16.35 -16.74 -14.97
N LYS A 5 17.29 -16.68 -15.92
CA LYS A 5 17.28 -17.57 -17.12
C LYS A 5 17.38 -19.07 -16.76
N GLY A 6 17.74 -19.42 -15.52
CA GLY A 6 17.90 -20.80 -15.04
C GLY A 6 16.75 -21.40 -14.20
N MET A 7 15.75 -20.62 -13.77
CA MET A 7 14.77 -21.11 -12.77
C MET A 7 13.51 -21.75 -13.37
N LYS A 8 13.45 -21.91 -14.69
CA LYS A 8 12.26 -22.43 -15.40
C LYS A 8 11.90 -23.88 -15.04
N HIS A 9 12.89 -24.68 -14.63
CA HIS A 9 12.70 -26.08 -14.27
C HIS A 9 12.22 -26.29 -12.82
N LEU A 10 12.36 -25.28 -11.96
CA LEU A 10 12.00 -25.36 -10.55
C LEU A 10 10.48 -25.21 -10.35
N SER A 11 9.92 -25.94 -9.39
CA SER A 11 8.55 -25.76 -8.92
C SER A 11 8.35 -24.37 -8.32
N TYR A 12 7.11 -23.85 -8.33
CA TYR A 12 6.78 -22.55 -7.72
C TYR A 12 7.28 -22.41 -6.28
N LYS A 13 7.13 -23.47 -5.46
CA LYS A 13 7.61 -23.46 -4.07
C LYS A 13 9.13 -23.34 -3.97
N ASP A 14 9.86 -23.96 -4.87
CA ASP A 14 11.33 -23.97 -4.85
C ASP A 14 11.89 -22.66 -5.40
N ARG A 15 11.24 -22.08 -6.43
CA ARG A 15 11.54 -20.73 -6.89
C ARG A 15 11.39 -19.68 -5.79
N LEU A 16 10.35 -19.81 -4.96
CA LEU A 16 10.16 -18.91 -3.80
C LEU A 16 11.28 -19.05 -2.77
N ARG A 17 11.73 -20.29 -2.48
CA ARG A 17 12.86 -20.53 -1.56
C ARG A 17 14.16 -19.92 -2.08
N GLU A 18 14.47 -20.17 -3.35
CA GLU A 18 15.67 -19.65 -4.02
C GLU A 18 15.70 -18.11 -4.10
N LEU A 19 14.54 -17.47 -4.29
CA LEU A 19 14.42 -16.02 -4.29
C LEU A 19 14.32 -15.42 -2.88
N TRP A 20 14.41 -16.23 -1.82
CA TRP A 20 14.16 -15.83 -0.44
C TRP A 20 12.81 -15.12 -0.24
N LEU A 21 11.83 -15.41 -1.10
CA LEU A 21 10.49 -14.82 -1.06
C LEU A 21 9.57 -15.66 -0.19
N PHE A 22 8.91 -15.01 0.76
CA PHE A 22 7.97 -15.70 1.67
C PHE A 22 6.63 -16.03 0.98
N SER A 23 5.99 -17.13 1.40
CA SER A 23 4.67 -17.58 0.91
C SER A 23 3.53 -16.70 1.46
N LEU A 24 2.40 -16.66 0.73
CA LEU A 24 1.19 -15.92 1.11
C LEU A 24 0.59 -16.38 2.45
N GLU A 25 0.71 -17.66 2.80
CA GLU A 25 0.31 -18.21 4.11
C GLU A 25 1.16 -17.64 5.24
N LYS A 26 2.49 -17.52 5.03
CA LYS A 26 3.38 -16.88 6.01
C LYS A 26 3.04 -15.40 6.19
N ARG A 27 2.56 -14.71 5.14
CA ARG A 27 2.04 -13.33 5.29
C ARG A 27 0.77 -13.27 6.14
N LYS A 28 -0.19 -14.15 5.90
CA LYS A 28 -1.42 -14.20 6.71
C LYS A 28 -1.07 -14.44 8.17
N LEU A 29 -0.27 -15.47 8.45
CA LEU A 29 0.24 -15.75 9.79
C LEU A 29 1.01 -14.57 10.38
N GLN A 30 1.85 -13.88 9.62
CA GLN A 30 2.60 -12.71 10.11
C GLN A 30 1.67 -11.53 10.43
N LYS A 31 0.64 -11.28 9.61
CA LYS A 31 -0.37 -10.25 9.88
C LYS A 31 -1.25 -10.62 11.07
N ASP A 32 -1.69 -11.87 11.15
CA ASP A 32 -2.52 -12.39 12.23
C ASP A 32 -1.75 -12.38 13.56
N LEU A 33 -0.47 -12.78 13.53
CA LEU A 33 0.45 -12.67 14.66
C LEU A 33 0.68 -11.21 15.05
N LEU A 34 0.83 -10.30 14.09
CA LEU A 34 0.97 -8.87 14.36
C LEU A 34 -0.29 -8.29 15.01
N VAL A 35 -1.48 -8.66 14.51
CA VAL A 35 -2.77 -8.24 15.07
C VAL A 35 -2.97 -8.83 16.47
N ALA A 36 -2.64 -10.11 16.68
CA ALA A 36 -2.70 -10.76 17.97
C ALA A 36 -1.69 -10.16 18.97
N PHE A 37 -0.46 -9.89 18.54
CA PHE A 37 0.56 -9.21 19.32
C PHE A 37 0.11 -7.78 19.69
N LYS A 38 -0.49 -7.07 18.73
CA LYS A 38 -1.05 -5.72 18.93
C LYS A 38 -2.20 -5.70 19.93
N LEU A 39 -3.12 -6.66 19.89
CA LEU A 39 -4.30 -6.66 20.77
C LEU A 39 -4.03 -7.20 22.17
N ARG A 40 -3.12 -8.16 22.34
CA ARG A 40 -2.96 -8.90 23.60
C ARG A 40 -1.70 -8.55 24.38
N VAL A 41 -0.59 -8.28 23.69
CA VAL A 41 0.71 -8.04 24.34
C VAL A 41 0.98 -6.54 24.46
N LEU A 42 0.76 -5.79 23.38
CA LEU A 42 0.98 -4.35 23.41
C LEU A 42 -0.01 -3.63 24.33
N SER A 43 -1.28 -4.08 24.42
CA SER A 43 -2.30 -3.45 25.28
C SER A 43 -1.97 -3.50 26.78
N GLY A 44 -1.35 -4.58 27.26
CA GLY A 44 -0.91 -4.72 28.66
C GLY A 44 0.47 -4.11 28.94
N LEU A 45 1.26 -3.83 27.90
CA LEU A 45 2.60 -3.25 28.01
C LEU A 45 2.66 -1.85 27.38
N VAL A 46 1.52 -1.19 27.14
CA VAL A 46 1.50 0.12 26.46
C VAL A 46 2.37 1.10 27.24
N GLU A 47 2.19 1.20 28.56
CA GLU A 47 2.92 2.17 29.37
C GLU A 47 4.44 1.94 29.36
N GLU A 48 4.86 0.67 29.44
CA GLU A 48 6.26 0.25 29.43
C GLU A 48 6.91 0.42 28.05
N LEU A 49 6.17 0.15 26.98
CA LEU A 49 6.67 0.21 25.61
C LEU A 49 6.52 1.59 24.97
N THR A 50 5.67 2.47 25.50
CA THR A 50 5.44 3.81 24.94
C THR A 50 6.72 4.62 24.94
N LYS A 51 7.45 4.67 26.06
CA LYS A 51 8.73 5.41 26.15
C LYS A 51 9.79 4.92 25.15
N PRO A 52 10.16 3.62 25.12
CA PRO A 52 11.16 3.15 24.17
C PRO A 52 10.70 3.27 22.72
N LEU A 53 9.41 3.04 22.41
CA LEU A 53 8.89 3.27 21.05
C LEU A 53 8.97 4.75 20.66
N CYS A 54 8.57 5.68 21.53
CA CYS A 54 8.71 7.11 21.27
C CYS A 54 10.17 7.51 21.03
N MET A 55 11.11 6.98 21.82
CA MET A 55 12.54 7.22 21.59
C MET A 55 12.94 6.75 20.19
N ILE A 56 12.61 5.51 19.82
CA ILE A 56 12.95 4.93 18.51
C ILE A 56 12.33 5.74 17.36
N TYR A 57 11.06 6.15 17.47
CA TYR A 57 10.39 6.94 16.42
C TYR A 57 10.89 8.38 16.33
N ASN A 58 11.39 8.94 17.43
CA ASN A 58 11.94 10.29 17.47
C ASN A 58 13.39 10.34 16.97
N GLN A 59 14.13 9.23 17.03
CA GLN A 59 15.52 9.16 16.54
C GLN A 59 15.67 9.66 15.08
N PRO A 60 14.91 9.17 14.08
CA PRO A 60 15.03 9.66 12.70
C PRO A 60 14.82 11.16 12.53
N TRP A 61 13.96 11.77 13.35
CA TRP A 61 13.72 13.22 13.30
C TRP A 61 14.89 14.02 13.86
N LEU A 62 15.63 13.46 14.82
CA LEU A 62 16.80 14.08 15.44
C LEU A 62 18.08 13.85 14.63
N THR A 63 18.27 12.66 14.08
CA THR A 63 19.49 12.26 13.37
C THR A 63 19.41 12.50 11.87
N THR A 64 18.22 12.81 11.32
CA THR A 64 17.91 12.81 9.88
C THR A 64 18.18 11.48 9.17
N GLU A 65 18.50 10.44 9.92
CA GLU A 65 18.86 9.12 9.42
C GLU A 65 17.83 8.09 9.86
N VAL A 66 17.23 7.41 8.89
CA VAL A 66 16.34 6.28 9.15
C VAL A 66 17.18 5.04 9.50
N PRO A 67 16.86 4.30 10.58
CA PRO A 67 17.54 3.06 10.95
C PRO A 67 17.68 2.08 9.77
N GLY A 68 18.80 1.37 9.67
CA GLY A 68 19.07 0.45 8.55
C GLY A 68 17.97 -0.61 8.38
N ASP A 69 17.49 -1.18 9.49
CA ASP A 69 16.39 -2.15 9.51
C ASP A 69 15.08 -1.57 8.96
N TRP A 70 14.92 -0.25 9.01
CA TRP A 70 13.77 0.46 8.47
C TRP A 70 13.94 0.82 6.99
N ARG A 71 15.11 0.64 6.41
CA ARG A 71 15.34 0.81 4.97
C ARG A 71 15.11 -0.50 4.21
N LEU A 72 15.22 -1.63 4.90
CA LEU A 72 15.01 -2.96 4.31
C LEU A 72 13.56 -3.41 4.49
N ASP A 73 12.99 -4.00 3.44
CA ASP A 73 11.68 -4.63 3.48
C ASP A 73 11.78 -6.07 2.99
N ASN A 74 11.01 -6.95 3.61
CA ASN A 74 10.85 -8.32 3.12
C ASN A 74 9.93 -8.30 1.90
N VAL A 75 10.46 -8.53 0.71
CA VAL A 75 9.65 -8.58 -0.51
C VAL A 75 8.98 -9.95 -0.63
N MET A 76 7.69 -9.95 -0.97
CA MET A 76 6.93 -11.16 -1.27
C MET A 76 6.23 -11.02 -2.61
N ALA A 77 6.24 -12.09 -3.39
CA ALA A 77 5.48 -12.15 -4.64
C ALA A 77 4.01 -12.51 -4.39
N ILE A 78 3.08 -11.72 -4.92
CA ILE A 78 1.64 -12.03 -4.98
C ILE A 78 1.28 -12.44 -6.39
N HIS A 79 0.74 -13.63 -6.54
CA HIS A 79 0.19 -14.12 -7.80
C HIS A 79 -1.05 -13.31 -8.21
N LYS A 80 -1.07 -12.79 -9.44
CA LYS A 80 -2.25 -12.23 -10.12
C LYS A 80 -3.13 -13.37 -10.64
N LYS A 81 -4.40 -13.11 -10.94
CA LYS A 81 -5.32 -14.10 -11.56
C LYS A 81 -4.90 -14.45 -13.01
N ALA A 82 -3.83 -15.22 -13.17
CA ALA A 82 -3.27 -15.66 -14.45
C ALA A 82 -2.45 -16.96 -14.25
N GLN A 83 -1.71 -17.42 -15.25
CA GLN A 83 -0.86 -18.62 -15.13
C GLN A 83 0.25 -18.41 -14.07
N LYS A 84 0.52 -19.41 -13.22
CA LYS A 84 1.46 -19.32 -12.08
C LYS A 84 2.92 -19.49 -12.49
N GLU A 85 3.15 -20.02 -13.67
CA GLU A 85 4.45 -20.42 -14.19
C GLU A 85 5.20 -19.22 -14.79
N ASP A 86 4.43 -18.25 -15.28
CA ASP A 86 4.92 -16.99 -15.82
C ASP A 86 5.22 -15.99 -14.70
N GLN A 87 6.47 -15.54 -14.67
CA GLN A 87 6.99 -14.60 -13.69
C GLN A 87 6.32 -13.22 -13.80
N GLY A 88 5.84 -12.81 -14.98
CA GLY A 88 5.13 -11.55 -15.20
C GLY A 88 3.79 -11.46 -14.46
N ASN A 89 3.25 -12.61 -14.04
CA ASN A 89 1.99 -12.71 -13.32
C ASN A 89 2.13 -12.52 -11.81
N TYR A 90 3.31 -12.13 -11.32
CA TYR A 90 3.51 -11.82 -9.91
C TYR A 90 3.72 -10.32 -9.68
N ARG A 91 3.14 -9.81 -8.60
CA ARG A 91 3.40 -8.46 -8.09
C ARG A 91 4.33 -8.57 -6.88
N PRO A 92 5.52 -7.96 -6.87
CA PRO A 92 6.29 -7.83 -5.65
C PRO A 92 5.57 -6.89 -4.69
N VAL A 93 5.47 -7.27 -3.43
CA VAL A 93 4.89 -6.46 -2.35
C VAL A 93 5.84 -6.49 -1.17
N SER A 94 6.28 -5.31 -0.74
CA SER A 94 7.06 -5.15 0.48
C SER A 94 6.20 -5.49 1.70
N CYS A 95 6.79 -6.26 2.61
CA CYS A 95 6.20 -6.61 3.88
C CYS A 95 6.85 -5.73 4.95
N THR A 96 6.00 -4.98 5.62
CA THR A 96 6.35 -4.00 6.63
C THR A 96 6.77 -4.69 7.93
N SER A 97 7.85 -4.19 8.55
CA SER A 97 8.21 -4.55 9.92
C SER A 97 7.20 -3.98 10.93
N VAL A 98 7.19 -4.49 12.17
CA VAL A 98 6.29 -4.01 13.23
C VAL A 98 6.34 -2.48 13.37
N PRO A 99 7.54 -1.83 13.41
CA PRO A 99 7.59 -0.38 13.52
C PRO A 99 7.04 0.35 12.29
N LYS A 100 7.35 -0.13 11.08
CA LYS A 100 6.82 0.45 9.84
C LYS A 100 5.31 0.32 9.73
N GLU A 101 4.74 -0.79 10.20
CA GLU A 101 3.30 -0.99 10.16
C GLU A 101 2.56 -0.06 11.13
N VAL A 102 3.16 0.26 12.28
CA VAL A 102 2.62 1.27 13.21
C VAL A 102 2.64 2.66 12.57
N ILE A 103 3.77 3.10 11.99
CA ILE A 103 3.86 4.38 11.27
C ILE A 103 2.84 4.44 10.13
N LYS A 104 2.73 3.36 9.36
CA LYS A 104 1.79 3.25 8.25
C LYS A 104 0.33 3.40 8.67
N GLN A 105 0.00 3.14 9.93
CA GLN A 105 -1.33 3.38 10.48
C GLN A 105 -1.50 4.82 11.00
N ILE A 106 -0.43 5.43 11.53
CA ILE A 106 -0.44 6.80 12.07
C ILE A 106 -0.43 7.85 10.96
N ILE A 107 0.37 7.65 9.90
CA ILE A 107 0.49 8.63 8.81
C ILE A 107 -0.86 8.94 8.17
N PRO A 108 -1.67 7.94 7.75
CA PRO A 108 -2.99 8.20 7.17
C PRO A 108 -4.01 8.75 8.17
N SER A 109 -3.77 8.65 9.49
CA SER A 109 -4.68 9.21 10.49
C SER A 109 -4.41 10.68 10.80
N VAL A 110 -3.22 11.20 10.49
CA VAL A 110 -2.79 12.57 10.87
C VAL A 110 -2.55 13.44 9.64
N ILE A 111 -1.82 12.95 8.64
CA ILE A 111 -1.37 13.75 7.50
C ILE A 111 -2.53 14.25 6.62
N PRO A 112 -3.55 13.43 6.27
CA PRO A 112 -4.63 13.91 5.42
C PRO A 112 -5.35 15.14 5.98
N TRP A 113 -5.58 15.21 7.30
CA TRP A 113 -6.20 16.38 7.94
C TRP A 113 -5.36 17.64 7.75
N HIS A 114 -4.05 17.56 8.01
CA HIS A 114 -3.14 18.69 7.85
C HIS A 114 -3.04 19.18 6.40
N ILE A 115 -3.09 18.28 5.41
CA ILE A 115 -2.98 18.69 3.99
C ILE A 115 -4.32 19.22 3.47
N GLN A 116 -5.44 18.65 3.93
CA GLN A 116 -6.78 19.06 3.50
C GLN A 116 -7.15 20.46 4.01
N ASP A 117 -6.82 20.78 5.27
CA ASP A 117 -7.07 22.11 5.85
C ASP A 117 -6.25 23.22 5.16
N ASN A 118 -5.09 22.85 4.60
CA ASN A 118 -4.19 23.77 3.89
C ASN A 118 -4.39 23.79 2.36
N GLN A 119 -5.50 23.23 1.85
CA GLN A 119 -5.80 23.14 0.42
C GLN A 119 -4.70 22.47 -0.43
N GLY A 120 -3.85 21.63 0.17
CA GLY A 120 -2.73 20.99 -0.52
C GLY A 120 -3.11 19.80 -1.42
N ILE A 121 -4.40 19.44 -1.47
CA ILE A 121 -4.93 18.32 -2.24
C ILE A 121 -5.79 18.86 -3.39
N SER A 122 -5.51 18.41 -4.61
CA SER A 122 -6.35 18.77 -5.76
C SER A 122 -7.79 18.29 -5.55
N PRO A 123 -8.81 19.11 -5.86
CA PRO A 123 -10.21 18.68 -5.83
C PRO A 123 -10.51 17.46 -6.72
N SER A 124 -9.67 17.18 -7.71
CA SER A 124 -9.78 16.01 -8.61
C SER A 124 -9.10 14.74 -8.09
N GLN A 125 -8.40 14.80 -6.94
CA GLN A 125 -7.74 13.63 -6.39
C GLN A 125 -8.74 12.76 -5.62
N ASP A 126 -9.00 11.56 -6.12
CA ASP A 126 -9.81 10.55 -5.41
C ASP A 126 -8.97 9.48 -4.72
N GLU A 127 -7.74 9.26 -5.19
CA GLU A 127 -6.85 8.27 -4.59
C GLU A 127 -6.36 8.68 -3.19
N PHE A 128 -6.52 7.75 -2.25
CA PHE A 128 -6.10 7.88 -0.85
C PHE A 128 -6.80 9.00 -0.07
N ILE A 129 -7.93 9.52 -0.55
CA ILE A 129 -8.75 10.51 0.14
C ILE A 129 -9.92 9.84 0.86
N LYS A 130 -10.10 10.18 2.14
CA LYS A 130 -11.20 9.66 2.94
C LYS A 130 -12.55 10.05 2.31
N GLY A 131 -13.43 9.09 2.10
CA GLY A 131 -14.75 9.31 1.51
C GLY A 131 -14.77 9.36 -0.03
N ARG A 132 -13.60 9.23 -0.68
CA ARG A 132 -13.48 9.12 -2.13
C ARG A 132 -13.08 7.71 -2.54
N SER A 133 -13.42 7.32 -3.76
CA SER A 133 -13.19 5.98 -4.29
C SER A 133 -13.05 5.99 -5.82
N CYS A 134 -12.74 4.83 -6.39
CA CYS A 134 -12.78 4.67 -7.84
C CYS A 134 -14.16 5.00 -8.44
N TRP A 135 -15.23 4.73 -7.66
CA TRP A 135 -16.59 5.03 -8.08
C TRP A 135 -16.90 6.54 -8.09
N THR A 136 -16.43 7.30 -7.09
CA THR A 136 -16.62 8.76 -7.07
C THR A 136 -15.84 9.43 -8.19
N ASN A 137 -14.64 8.93 -8.48
CA ASN A 137 -13.85 9.38 -9.63
C ASN A 137 -14.62 9.13 -10.94
N LEU A 138 -15.19 7.93 -11.10
CA LEU A 138 -15.97 7.57 -12.29
C LEU A 138 -17.21 8.47 -12.44
N ILE A 139 -17.94 8.73 -11.35
CA ILE A 139 -19.06 9.67 -11.35
C ILE A 139 -18.59 11.06 -11.80
N SER A 140 -17.50 11.58 -11.23
CA SER A 140 -16.97 12.90 -11.57
C SER A 140 -16.59 13.02 -13.05
N PHE A 141 -16.11 11.92 -13.64
CA PHE A 141 -15.80 11.84 -15.06
C PHE A 141 -17.08 11.88 -15.91
N TYR A 142 -18.10 11.09 -15.56
CA TYR A 142 -19.36 11.08 -16.30
C TYR A 142 -20.11 12.40 -16.18
N GLU A 143 -20.11 13.05 -15.02
CA GLU A 143 -20.70 14.39 -14.84
C GLU A 143 -20.04 15.40 -15.79
N GLN A 144 -18.71 15.37 -15.92
CA GLN A 144 -18.00 16.23 -16.88
C GLN A 144 -18.41 15.95 -18.33
N VAL A 145 -18.52 14.67 -18.71
CA VAL A 145 -18.95 14.27 -20.06
C VAL A 145 -20.39 14.70 -20.34
N THR A 146 -21.30 14.54 -19.37
CA THR A 146 -22.70 14.94 -19.49
C THR A 146 -22.84 16.47 -19.60
N CYS A 147 -22.14 17.24 -18.76
CA CYS A 147 -22.13 18.70 -18.88
C CYS A 147 -21.62 19.17 -20.26
N LEU A 148 -20.62 18.49 -20.83
CA LEU A 148 -20.11 18.79 -22.18
C LEU A 148 -21.12 18.42 -23.27
N ALA A 149 -21.88 17.33 -23.10
CA ALA A 149 -22.91 16.90 -24.02
C ALA A 149 -24.13 17.85 -24.03
N ASP A 150 -24.56 18.30 -22.84
CA ASP A 150 -25.70 19.20 -22.66
C ASP A 150 -25.38 20.65 -23.04
N GLY A 151 -24.10 21.04 -22.99
CA GLY A 151 -23.61 22.37 -23.38
C GLY A 151 -23.62 22.68 -24.89
N GLY A 152 -24.14 21.79 -25.74
CA GLY A 152 -24.48 22.13 -27.13
C GLY A 152 -23.32 22.16 -28.13
N LYS A 153 -22.51 21.09 -28.22
CA LYS A 153 -21.54 20.93 -29.34
C LYS A 153 -21.64 19.62 -30.14
N LEU A 154 -22.62 18.76 -29.87
CA LEU A 154 -22.72 17.46 -30.58
C LEU A 154 -24.08 17.15 -31.22
N TRP A 155 -25.08 18.03 -31.13
CA TRP A 155 -26.44 17.77 -31.61
C TRP A 155 -26.90 18.66 -32.78
N VAL A 156 -25.97 19.24 -33.54
CA VAL A 156 -26.32 19.89 -34.82
C VAL A 156 -25.56 19.15 -35.92
N LEU A 157 -26.30 18.58 -36.87
CA LEU A 157 -25.88 17.77 -38.02
C LEU A 157 -25.96 16.24 -37.81
N ASP A 158 -27.17 15.73 -37.58
CA ASP A 158 -27.63 14.63 -38.44
C ASP A 158 -29.16 14.52 -38.34
N GLN A 159 -29.87 15.31 -39.15
CA GLN A 159 -31.23 15.05 -39.67
C GLN A 159 -31.55 16.16 -40.68
N GLN A 160 -31.07 16.00 -41.92
CA GLN A 160 -31.73 16.54 -43.11
C GLN A 160 -31.54 15.59 -44.29
#